data_AF-A0A972W3D7-F1
#
_entry.id   AF-A0A972W3D7-F1
#
_cell.length_a   1.000
_cell.length_b   1.000
_cell.length_c   1.000
_cell.angle_alpha   90.00
_cell.angle_beta   90.00
_cell.angle_gamma   90.00
#
_symmetry.space_group_name_H-M   'P 1'
#
loop_
_entity.id
_entity.type
_entity.pdbx_description
1 polymer ?
#
loop_
_entity_poly.entity_id
_entity_poly.type
_entity_poly.pdbx_seq_one_letter_code
_entity_poly.pdbx_strand_id
1 'polypeptide(L)' 'MKRIIDFILSFTGIVLLFPVFFITILFIFLNDFKTPFYTPLRMGINMKPFKIIKFRSMVLRADKSGVNSTSSNDNRIT' A
#
# COMPACT_ATOMS: atom_id res chain seq x y z
N MET A 1 1.78 -8.50 -26.10
CA MET A 1 2.36 -9.59 -25.28
C MET A 1 2.59 -9.15 -23.83
N LYS A 2 3.46 -8.18 -23.54
CA LYS A 2 3.77 -7.73 -22.16
C LYS A 2 2.53 -7.47 -21.28
N ARG A 3 1.58 -6.67 -21.75
CA ARG A 3 0.37 -6.31 -20.98
C ARG A 3 -0.52 -7.50 -20.58
N ILE A 4 -0.59 -8.52 -21.43
CA ILE A 4 -1.40 -9.72 -21.17
C ILE A 4 -0.70 -10.58 -20.10
N ILE A 5 0.62 -10.73 -20.21
CA ILE A 5 1.44 -11.43 -19.23
C ILE A 5 1.36 -10.72 -17.87
N ASP A 6 1.49 -9.39 -17.84
CA ASP A 6 1.36 -8.59 -16.62
C ASP A 6 0.01 -8.83 -15.93
N PHE A 7 -1.07 -8.89 -16.70
CA PHE A 7 -2.41 -9.12 -16.17
C PHE A 7 -2.57 -10.54 -15.61
N ILE A 8 -2.15 -11.56 -16.36
CA ILE A 8 -2.26 -12.97 -15.94
C ILE A 8 -1.44 -13.21 -14.68
N LEU A 9 -0.17 -12.80 -14.65
CA LEU A 9 0.70 -12.96 -13.48
C LEU A 9 0.22 -12.18 -12.27
N SER A 10 -0.29 -10.96 -12.46
CA SER A 10 -0.82 -10.16 -11.36
C SER A 10 -2.09 -10.80 -10.78
N PHE A 11 -3.00 -11.28 -11.65
CA PHE A 11 -4.24 -11.91 -11.21
C PHE A 11 -3.97 -13.22 -10.46
N THR A 12 -3.10 -14.09 -10.98
CA THR A 12 -2.74 -15.34 -10.30
C THR A 12 -2.05 -15.07 -8.97
N GLY A 13 -1.13 -14.09 -8.92
CA GLY A 13 -0.49 -13.66 -7.68
C GLY A 13 -1.48 -13.17 -6.63
N ILE A 14 -2.49 -12.38 -7.03
CA ILE A 14 -3.54 -11.90 -6.11
C ILE A 14 -4.37 -13.05 -5.57
N VAL A 15 -4.78 -14.00 -6.42
CA VAL A 15 -5.60 -15.14 -6.00
C VAL A 15 -4.83 -16.04 -5.02
N LEU A 16 -3.56 -16.34 -5.31
CA LEU A 16 -2.72 -17.17 -4.46
C LEU A 16 -2.41 -16.52 -3.10
N LEU A 17 -2.19 -15.21 -3.09
CA LEU A 17 -1.85 -14.46 -1.87
C LEU A 17 -3.05 -13.88 -1.14
N PHE A 18 -4.27 -14.07 -1.67
CA PHE A 18 -5.51 -13.56 -1.08
C PHE A 18 -5.66 -13.83 0.43
N PRO A 19 -5.44 -15.06 0.96
CA PRO A 19 -5.58 -15.30 2.40
C PRO A 19 -4.56 -14.50 3.23
N VAL A 20 -3.34 -14.32 2.74
CA VAL A 20 -2.29 -13.55 3.42
C VAL A 20 -2.66 -12.07 3.46
N PHE A 21 -3.16 -11.54 2.34
CA PHE A 21 -3.65 -10.16 2.27
C PHE A 21 -4.83 -9.92 3.22
N PHE A 22 -5.78 -10.85 3.28
CA PHE A 22 -6.92 -10.75 4.18
C PHE A 22 -6.49 -10.70 5.67
N ILE A 23 -5.60 -11.59 6.08
CA ILE A 23 -5.05 -11.61 7.45
C ILE A 23 -4.32 -10.30 7.76
N THR A 24 -3.51 -9.81 6.83
CA THR A 24 -2.77 -8.55 6.98
C THR A 24 -3.70 -7.35 7.14
N ILE A 25 -4.75 -7.28 6.31
CA ILE A 25 -5.80 -6.25 6.38
C ILE A 25 -6.46 -6.25 7.76
N LEU A 26 -6.78 -7.44 8.28
CA LEU A 26 -7.43 -7.60 9.58
C LEU A 26 -6.54 -7.07 10.71
N PHE A 27 -5.25 -7.47 10.74
CA PHE A 27 -4.31 -6.97 11.75
C PHE A 27 -4.15 -5.45 11.72
N ILE A 28 -4.00 -4.87 10.53
CA ILE A 28 -3.84 -3.41 10.39
C ILE A 28 -5.12 -2.69 10.80
N PHE A 29 -6.29 -3.25 10.50
CA PHE A 29 -7.56 -2.68 10.90
C PHE A 29 -7.77 -2.76 12.41
N LEU A 30 -7.42 -3.88 13.05
CA LEU A 30 -7.56 -4.07 14.50
C LEU A 30 -6.66 -3.13 15.32
N ASN A 31 -5.54 -2.65 14.75
CA ASN A 31 -4.62 -1.77 15.46
C ASN A 31 -5.21 -0.38 15.77
N ASP A 32 -5.97 0.22 14.84
CA ASP A 32 -6.48 1.59 14.98
C ASP A 32 -7.93 1.79 14.50
N PHE A 33 -8.62 0.72 14.08
CA PHE A 33 -9.97 0.68 13.50
C PHE A 33 -10.18 1.62 12.31
N LYS A 34 -9.10 1.95 11.58
CA LYS A 34 -9.13 2.83 10.40
C LYS A 34 -8.77 2.07 9.13
N THR A 35 -8.87 2.75 7.98
CA THR A 35 -8.61 2.18 6.65
C THR A 35 -7.22 1.54 6.50
N PRO A 36 -7.10 0.22 6.33
CA PRO A 36 -5.83 -0.50 6.30
C PRO A 36 -5.00 -0.25 5.04
N PHE A 37 -5.53 0.53 4.10
CA PHE A 37 -4.87 0.92 2.86
C PHE A 37 -4.40 2.36 2.93
N TYR A 38 -3.22 2.60 2.37
CA TYR A 38 -2.68 3.93 2.12
C TYR A 38 -2.45 4.11 0.62
N THR A 39 -2.97 5.19 0.05
CA THR A 39 -2.99 5.43 -1.40
C THR A 39 -2.28 6.72 -1.84
N PRO A 40 -0.94 6.75 -1.89
CA PRO A 40 -0.20 7.89 -2.40
C PRO A 40 -0.37 8.07 -3.92
N LEU A 41 -0.35 9.33 -4.38
CA LEU A 41 -0.20 9.68 -5.79
C LEU A 41 1.26 9.49 -6.23
N ARG A 42 1.45 8.88 -7.39
CA ARG A 42 2.75 8.72 -8.06
C ARG A 42 2.62 9.06 -9.54
N MET A 43 3.72 9.49 -10.13
CA MET A 43 3.79 9.75 -11.57
C MET A 43 3.97 8.43 -12.31
N GLY A 44 3.03 8.13 -13.22
CA GLY A 44 3.05 6.93 -14.05
C GLY A 44 3.62 7.19 -15.43
N ILE A 45 3.33 6.26 -16.34
CA ILE A 45 3.76 6.37 -17.74
C ILE A 45 3.20 7.66 -18.37
N ASN A 46 4.02 8.32 -19.18
CA ASN A 46 3.67 9.59 -19.83
C ASN A 46 3.25 10.70 -18.85
N MET A 47 3.86 10.73 -17.65
CA MET A 47 3.56 11.73 -16.61
C MET A 47 2.09 11.74 -16.17
N LYS A 48 1.34 10.66 -16.42
CA LYS A 48 -0.04 10.54 -15.94
C LYS A 48 -0.02 10.13 -14.46
N PRO A 49 -0.55 10.96 -13.54
CA PRO A 49 -0.59 10.60 -12.14
C PRO A 49 -1.51 9.40 -11.93
N PHE A 50 -1.08 8.47 -11.08
CA PHE A 50 -1.88 7.32 -10.66
C PHE A 50 -1.75 7.10 -9.15
N LYS A 51 -2.77 6.50 -8.56
CA LYS A 51 -2.76 6.14 -7.14
C LYS A 51 -2.21 4.73 -7.00
N ILE A 52 -1.18 4.56 -6.18
CA ILE A 52 -0.70 3.23 -5.77
C ILE A 52 -1.48 2.81 -4.55
N ILE A 53 -1.93 1.56 -4.48
CA ILE A 53 -2.55 0.98 -3.29
C ILE A 53 -1.48 0.16 -2.57
N LYS A 54 -1.27 0.44 -1.29
CA LYS A 54 -0.41 -0.37 -0.41
C LYS A 54 -1.01 -0.53 0.98
N PHE A 55 -0.57 -1.54 1.71
CA PHE A 55 -0.91 -1.69 3.12
C PHE A 55 -0.35 -0.50 3.93
N ARG A 56 -1.15 -0.05 4.87
CA ARG A 56 -0.80 1.06 5.75
C ARG A 56 0.10 0.52 6.86
N SER A 57 1.34 1.00 6.88
CA SER A 57 2.33 0.70 7.91
C SER A 57 2.59 1.88 8.86
N MET A 58 1.97 3.03 8.61
CA MET A 58 2.16 4.26 9.38
C MET A 58 0.83 4.78 9.90
N VAL A 59 0.88 5.58 10.97
CA VAL A 59 -0.30 6.25 11.53
C VAL A 59 -1.03 7.07 10.45
N LEU A 60 -2.37 7.12 10.56
CA LEU A 60 -3.22 7.91 9.68
C LEU A 60 -2.72 9.36 9.57
N ARG A 61 -2.48 9.84 8.34
CA ARG A 61 -1.95 11.18 7.98
C ARG A 61 -0.46 11.42 8.26
N ALA A 62 0.36 10.37 8.36
CA ALA A 62 1.82 10.50 8.46
C ALA A 62 2.45 11.41 7.37
N ASP A 63 1.87 11.46 6.18
CA ASP A 63 2.36 12.28 5.05
C ASP A 63 2.25 13.79 5.28
N LYS A 64 1.39 14.23 6.21
CA LYS A 64 1.25 15.66 6.53
C LYS A 64 2.44 16.20 7.32
N SER A 65 3.32 15.35 7.84
CA SER A 65 4.46 15.80 8.64
C SER A 65 5.65 16.31 7.79
N GLY A 66 5.60 16.21 6.45
CA GLY A 66 6.64 16.74 5.55
C GLY A 66 7.97 15.97 5.56
N VAL A 67 8.07 14.86 6.28
CA VAL A 67 9.27 14.04 6.39
C VAL A 67 9.20 12.88 5.40
N ASN A 68 10.04 12.94 4.37
CA ASN A 68 10.09 12.00 3.24
C ASN A 68 10.89 10.72 3.50
N SER A 69 11.64 10.67 4.61
CA SER A 69 12.50 9.53 4.98
C SER A 69 12.26 9.13 6.43
N THR A 70 11.91 7.87 6.65
CA THR A 70 11.75 7.28 7.99
C THR A 70 13.11 6.99 8.61
N SER A 71 13.41 7.59 9.75
CA SER A 71 14.50 7.15 10.62
C SER A 71 14.04 5.94 11.45
N SER A 72 14.98 5.14 11.99
CA SER A 72 14.64 3.93 12.76
C SER A 72 13.89 4.22 14.08
N ASN A 73 13.73 5.49 14.47
CA ASN A 73 13.10 5.95 15.70
C ASN A 73 11.92 6.89 15.42
N ASP A 74 11.17 6.64 14.34
CA ASP A 74 10.06 7.48 13.91
C ASP A 74 8.75 7.09 14.63
N ASN A 75 8.20 8.01 15.42
CA ASN A 75 6.93 7.86 16.13
C ASN A 75 5.70 7.61 15.23
N ARG A 76 5.85 7.69 13.90
CA ARG A 76 4.79 7.41 12.92
C ARG A 76 4.72 5.93 12.53
N ILE A 77 5.66 5.09 12.97
CA ILE A 77 5.69 3.64 12.76
C ILE A 77 4.89 2.97 13.87
N THR A 78 3.98 2.06 13.51
CA THR A 78 3.11 1.29 14.42
C THR A 78 3.28 -0.19 14.22
#